data_AF-A0A1Y3B0G7-F1
#
_entry.id   AF-A0A1Y3B0G7-F1
#
_cell.length_a   1.000
_cell.length_b   1.000
_cell.length_c   1.000
_cell.angle_alpha   90.00
_cell.angle_beta   90.00
_cell.angle_gamma   90.00
#
_symmetry.space_group_name_H-M   'P 1'
#
loop_
_entity.id
_entity.type
_entity.pdbx_description
1 polymer ?
#
loop_
_entity_poly.entity_id
_entity_poly.type
_entity_poly.pdbx_seq_one_letter_code
_entity_poly.pdbx_strand_id
1 'polypeptide(L)'
;MFSDTYGILYDRHSFIFNNMFRNLEHYYNDGQLDLTVAMKEFFNLLYKKMFEELNAQYAFDANYLNCTVEHMEEMMPFGELPQKLIVQVRRSFVAIRTFVQALRYGSDILKTIMEVSYYCFCPYK
;
A
#
# COMPACT_ATOMS: atom_id res chain seq x y z
N MET A 1 6.47 18.10 6.03
CA MET A 1 6.72 17.10 7.11
C MET A 1 8.03 16.35 6.88
N PHE A 2 8.16 15.44 5.90
CA PHE A 2 9.41 14.67 5.72
C PHE A 2 10.58 15.50 5.18
N SER A 3 10.35 16.42 4.23
CA SER A 3 11.38 17.37 3.79
C SER A 3 11.89 18.26 4.93
N ASP A 4 11.04 18.59 5.91
CA ASP A 4 11.45 19.42 7.05
C ASP A 4 12.35 18.66 8.03
N THR A 5 12.14 17.34 8.17
CA THR A 5 12.91 16.50 9.12
C THR A 5 14.18 15.92 8.50
N TYR A 6 14.10 15.48 7.24
CA TYR A 6 15.18 14.74 6.57
C TYR A 6 15.84 15.54 5.44
N GLY A 7 15.30 16.71 5.09
CA GLY A 7 15.87 17.62 4.09
C GLY A 7 16.13 16.93 2.75
N ILE A 8 17.31 17.25 2.20
CA ILE A 8 17.76 16.81 0.88
C ILE A 8 17.79 15.28 0.74
N LEU A 9 18.04 14.54 1.83
CA LEU A 9 18.06 13.07 1.79
C LEU A 9 16.69 12.51 1.40
N TYR A 10 15.61 13.06 1.95
CA TYR A 10 14.26 12.70 1.57
C TYR A 10 13.92 13.21 0.18
N ASP A 11 14.25 14.47 -0.14
CA ASP A 11 13.86 15.06 -1.42
C ASP A 11 14.42 14.28 -2.61
N ARG A 12 15.69 13.84 -2.52
CA ARG A 12 16.36 13.02 -3.55
C ARG A 12 15.70 11.66 -3.76
N HIS A 13 15.17 11.05 -2.70
CA HIS A 13 14.59 9.70 -2.73
C HIS A 13 13.07 9.67 -2.52
N SER A 14 12.42 10.82 -2.64
CA SER A 14 10.98 11.01 -2.39
C SER A 14 10.10 10.14 -3.31
N PHE A 15 10.62 9.77 -4.49
CA PHE A 15 9.94 8.88 -5.43
C PHE A 15 9.59 7.51 -4.81
N ILE A 16 10.39 7.01 -3.86
CA ILE A 16 10.14 5.73 -3.17
C ILE A 16 8.82 5.79 -2.40
N PHE A 17 8.62 6.88 -1.65
CA PHE A 17 7.40 7.11 -0.89
C PHE A 17 6.21 7.41 -1.81
N ASN A 18 6.42 8.22 -2.86
CA ASN A 18 5.37 8.51 -3.84
C ASN A 18 4.85 7.25 -4.52
N ASN A 19 5.74 6.33 -4.91
CA ASN A 19 5.36 5.05 -5.50
C ASN A 19 4.61 4.15 -4.50
N MET A 20 5.02 4.13 -3.23
CA MET A 20 4.27 3.43 -2.18
C MET A 20 2.84 3.99 -2.03
N PHE A 21 2.67 5.31 -2.02
CA PHE A 21 1.34 5.92 -1.93
C PHE A 21 0.48 5.63 -3.17
N ARG A 22 1.08 5.65 -4.36
CA ARG A 22 0.38 5.23 -5.60
C ARG A 22 -0.08 3.78 -5.53
N ASN A 23 0.74 2.87 -5.03
CA ASN A 23 0.36 1.47 -4.87
C ASN A 23 -0.82 1.30 -3.87
N LEU A 24 -0.85 2.09 -2.79
CA LEU A 24 -1.98 2.12 -1.86
C LEU A 24 -3.26 2.63 -2.53
N GLU A 25 -3.16 3.67 -3.35
CA GLU A 25 -4.29 4.23 -4.10
C GLU A 25 -4.82 3.25 -5.15
N HIS A 26 -3.93 2.60 -5.91
CA HIS A 26 -4.31 1.55 -6.86
C HIS A 26 -4.97 0.36 -6.16
N TYR A 27 -4.47 -0.06 -4.99
CA TYR A 27 -5.11 -1.08 -4.19
C TYR A 27 -6.52 -0.66 -3.76
N TYR A 28 -6.69 0.58 -3.30
CA TYR A 28 -7.98 1.11 -2.89
C TYR A 28 -8.99 1.15 -4.06
N ASN A 29 -8.56 1.57 -5.25
CA ASN A 29 -9.41 1.72 -6.43
C ASN A 29 -9.75 0.38 -7.10
N ASP A 30 -8.75 -0.42 -7.46
CA ASP A 30 -8.94 -1.59 -8.34
C ASP A 30 -8.72 -2.92 -7.60
N GLY A 31 -7.89 -2.93 -6.55
CA GLY A 31 -7.67 -4.08 -5.67
C GLY A 31 -6.96 -5.27 -6.32
N GLN A 32 -6.40 -5.09 -7.52
CA GLN A 32 -5.65 -6.12 -8.25
C GLN A 32 -4.21 -6.30 -7.71
N LEU A 33 -3.68 -5.31 -7.01
CA LEU A 33 -2.32 -5.30 -6.48
C LEU A 33 -2.24 -6.07 -5.15
N ASP A 34 -1.23 -6.92 -4.96
CA ASP A 34 -0.95 -7.51 -3.65
C ASP A 34 -0.25 -6.49 -2.76
N LEU A 35 -1.00 -5.94 -1.81
CA LEU A 35 -0.49 -4.90 -0.91
C LEU A 35 0.66 -5.39 -0.01
N THR A 36 0.69 -6.68 0.31
CA THR A 36 1.77 -7.28 1.10
C THR A 36 3.07 -7.23 0.31
N VAL A 37 3.03 -7.62 -0.97
CA VAL A 37 4.19 -7.63 -1.86
C VAL A 37 4.66 -6.20 -2.12
N ALA A 38 3.76 -5.29 -2.49
CA ALA A 38 4.12 -3.91 -2.78
C ALA A 38 4.75 -3.18 -1.58
N MET A 39 4.27 -3.45 -0.36
CA MET A 39 4.87 -2.87 0.85
C MET A 39 6.23 -3.51 1.17
N LYS A 40 6.42 -4.81 0.94
CA LYS A 40 7.75 -5.46 1.05
C LYS A 40 8.75 -4.85 0.06
N GLU A 41 8.35 -4.68 -1.18
CA GLU A 41 9.17 -4.03 -2.21
C GLU A 41 9.56 -2.60 -1.83
N PHE A 42 8.62 -1.83 -1.25
CA PHE A 42 8.91 -0.50 -0.70
C PHE A 42 10.01 -0.56 0.37
N PHE A 43 9.90 -1.46 1.36
CA PHE A 43 10.91 -1.57 2.42
C PHE A 43 12.26 -2.07 1.90
N ASN A 44 12.27 -2.99 0.92
CA ASN A 44 13.49 -3.47 0.29
C ASN A 44 14.21 -2.33 -0.46
N LEU A 45 13.47 -1.54 -1.24
CA LEU A 45 14.03 -0.40 -1.96
C LEU A 45 14.52 0.69 -1.01
N LEU A 46 13.76 0.97 0.04
CA LEU A 46 14.13 1.94 1.08
C LEU A 46 15.41 1.51 1.79
N TYR A 47 15.51 0.23 2.18
CA TYR A 47 16.70 -0.31 2.81
C TYR A 47 17.93 -0.21 1.89
N LYS A 48 17.79 -0.61 0.63
CA LYS A 48 18.86 -0.52 -0.37
C LYS A 48 19.40 0.91 -0.49
N LYS A 49 18.52 1.92 -0.56
CA LYS A 49 18.93 3.33 -0.64
C LYS A 49 19.52 3.86 0.67
N MET A 50 18.97 3.49 1.82
CA MET A 50 19.57 3.87 3.10
C MET A 50 20.94 3.24 3.31
N PHE A 51 21.13 2.00 2.89
CA PHE A 51 22.42 1.31 2.99
C PHE A 51 23.50 2.00 2.14
N GLU A 52 23.17 2.38 0.90
CA GLU A 52 24.06 3.18 0.03
C GLU A 52 24.40 4.54 0.66
N GLU A 53 23.40 5.27 1.16
CA GLU A 53 23.59 6.62 1.72
C GLU A 53 24.40 6.60 3.04
N LEU A 54 24.20 5.58 3.88
CA LEU A 54 24.98 5.40 5.12
C LEU A 54 26.43 4.99 4.87
N ASN A 55 26.68 4.29 3.76
CA ASN A 55 27.99 3.77 3.39
C ASN A 55 28.55 4.44 2.13
N ALA A 56 28.30 5.74 1.97
CA ALA A 56 28.66 6.51 0.77
C ALA A 56 30.17 6.53 0.44
N GLN A 57 31.02 6.09 1.37
CA GLN A 57 32.46 5.90 1.18
C GLN A 57 32.81 4.67 0.32
N TYR A 58 31.87 3.75 0.13
CA TYR A 58 32.04 2.53 -0.66
C TYR A 58 31.17 2.58 -1.91
N ALA A 59 31.69 2.00 -3.01
CA ALA A 59 30.90 1.74 -4.21
C ALA A 59 30.39 0.30 -4.17
N PHE A 60 29.07 0.13 -4.13
CA PHE A 60 28.43 -1.18 -4.15
C PHE A 60 27.93 -1.49 -5.56
N ASP A 61 28.10 -2.73 -6.00
CA ASP A 61 27.50 -3.20 -7.25
C ASP A 61 26.05 -3.67 -7.01
N ALA A 62 25.32 -3.88 -8.10
CA ALA A 62 23.92 -4.31 -8.02
C ALA A 62 23.76 -5.68 -7.33
N ASN A 63 24.73 -6.58 -7.50
CA ASN A 63 24.71 -7.93 -6.94
C ASN A 63 24.86 -7.89 -5.41
N TYR A 64 25.82 -7.10 -4.90
CA TYR A 64 26.03 -6.92 -3.47
C TYR A 64 24.80 -6.32 -2.81
N LEU A 65 24.19 -5.31 -3.42
CA LEU A 65 22.98 -4.68 -2.87
C LEU A 65 21.79 -5.64 -2.87
N ASN A 66 21.67 -6.52 -3.86
CA ASN A 66 20.62 -7.54 -3.87
C ASN A 66 20.85 -8.59 -2.77
N CYS A 67 22.10 -9.05 -2.59
CA CYS A 67 22.48 -9.91 -1.46
C CYS A 67 22.17 -9.23 -0.11
N THR A 68 22.41 -7.93 0.01
CA THR A 68 22.08 -7.17 1.22
C THR A 68 20.58 -7.21 1.53
N VAL A 69 19.74 -7.08 0.50
CA VAL A 69 18.27 -7.19 0.61
C VAL A 69 17.84 -8.62 0.96
N GLU A 70 18.50 -9.65 0.43
CA GLU A 70 18.22 -11.05 0.78
C GLU A 70 18.43 -11.32 2.27
N HIS A 71 19.46 -10.71 2.88
CA HIS A 71 19.73 -10.82 4.32
C HIS A 71 19.01 -9.76 5.19
N MET A 72 18.11 -8.96 4.61
CA MET A 72 17.41 -7.89 5.34
C MET A 72 16.54 -8.43 6.49
N GLU A 73 15.92 -9.60 6.32
CA GLU A 73 15.07 -10.21 7.36
C GLU A 73 15.89 -10.63 8.59
N GLU A 74 17.13 -11.08 8.40
CA GLU A 74 18.04 -11.47 9.49
C GLU A 74 18.61 -10.24 10.22
N MET A 75 18.97 -9.20 9.47
CA MET A 75 19.57 -7.98 10.01
C MET A 75 18.57 -7.06 10.73
N MET A 76 17.27 -7.16 10.40
CA MET A 76 16.20 -6.32 10.94
C MET A 76 16.59 -4.83 11.07
N PRO A 77 17.00 -4.15 9.98
CA PRO A 77 17.49 -2.77 10.03
C PRO A 77 16.44 -1.77 10.52
N PHE A 78 15.16 -2.09 10.33
CA PHE A 78 14.02 -1.32 10.81
C PHE A 78 13.33 -1.97 12.02
N GLY A 79 13.95 -2.98 12.63
CA GLY A 79 13.35 -3.81 13.67
C GLY A 79 12.06 -4.49 13.19
N GLU A 80 11.09 -4.62 14.09
CA GLU A 80 9.78 -5.24 13.79
C GLU A 80 8.82 -4.31 13.02
N LEU A 81 9.23 -3.07 12.72
CA LEU A 81 8.36 -2.04 12.14
C LEU A 81 7.79 -2.45 10.76
N PRO A 82 8.58 -2.95 9.80
CA PRO A 82 8.06 -3.35 8.49
C PRO A 82 6.97 -4.41 8.61
N GLN A 83 7.23 -5.47 9.40
CA GLN A 83 6.29 -6.58 9.57
C GLN A 83 4.97 -6.10 10.18
N LYS A 84 5.03 -5.31 11.25
CA LYS A 84 3.82 -4.78 11.91
C LYS A 84 3.06 -3.82 11.01
N LEU A 85 3.77 -2.90 10.34
CA LEU A 85 3.14 -1.90 9.49
C LEU A 85 2.46 -2.54 8.28
N ILE A 86 3.10 -3.49 7.61
CA ILE A 86 2.51 -4.22 6.47
C ILE A 86 1.18 -4.86 6.87
N VAL A 87 1.16 -5.56 8.01
CA VAL A 87 -0.05 -6.24 8.49
C VAL A 87 -1.16 -5.24 8.83
N GLN A 88 -0.82 -4.14 9.51
CA GLN A 88 -1.79 -3.11 9.88
C GLN A 88 -2.37 -2.39 8.67
N VAL A 89 -1.52 -1.93 7.75
CA VAL A 89 -1.93 -1.24 6.52
C VAL A 89 -2.81 -2.15 5.68
N ARG A 90 -2.42 -3.42 5.48
CA ARG A 90 -3.24 -4.40 4.75
C ARG A 90 -4.62 -4.57 5.37
N ARG A 91 -4.71 -4.78 6.68
CA ARG A 91 -6.00 -4.95 7.36
C ARG A 91 -6.89 -3.72 7.22
N SER A 92 -6.31 -2.52 7.41
CA SER A 92 -7.06 -1.27 7.29
C SER A 92 -7.58 -1.03 5.87
N PHE A 93 -6.74 -1.22 4.85
CA PHE A 93 -7.15 -0.98 3.47
C PHE A 93 -8.18 -2.01 2.97
N VAL A 94 -8.03 -3.29 3.35
CA VAL A 94 -9.04 -4.31 3.06
C VAL A 94 -10.39 -3.92 3.67
N ALA A 95 -10.40 -3.53 4.95
CA ALA A 95 -11.63 -3.15 5.65
C ALA A 95 -12.30 -1.92 5.02
N ILE A 96 -11.55 -0.85 4.78
CA ILE A 96 -12.08 0.40 4.20
C ILE A 96 -12.61 0.17 2.78
N ARG A 97 -11.86 -0.54 1.94
CA ARG A 97 -12.28 -0.86 0.57
C ARG A 97 -13.57 -1.68 0.57
N THR A 98 -13.62 -2.73 1.38
CA THR A 98 -14.81 -3.60 1.49
C THR A 98 -16.02 -2.82 1.98
N PHE A 99 -15.83 -1.94 2.97
CA PHE A 99 -16.89 -1.08 3.49
C PHE A 99 -17.45 -0.13 2.43
N VAL A 100 -16.58 0.58 1.70
CA VAL A 100 -16.99 1.49 0.63
C VAL A 100 -17.66 0.73 -0.52
N GLN A 101 -17.15 -0.44 -0.89
CA GLN A 101 -17.77 -1.30 -1.90
C GLN A 101 -19.17 -1.74 -1.48
N ALA A 102 -19.34 -2.20 -0.23
CA ALA A 102 -20.64 -2.61 0.30
C ALA A 102 -21.65 -1.46 0.26
N LEU A 103 -21.24 -0.24 0.60
CA LEU A 103 -22.11 0.95 0.51
C LEU A 103 -22.50 1.28 -0.94
N ARG A 104 -21.57 1.17 -1.89
CA ARG A 104 -21.85 1.39 -3.31
C ARG A 104 -22.84 0.35 -3.85
N TYR A 105 -22.56 -0.94 -3.63
CA TYR A 105 -23.46 -2.02 -4.03
C TYR A 105 -24.84 -1.89 -3.39
N GLY A 106 -24.91 -1.53 -2.10
CA GLY A 106 -26.19 -1.28 -1.42
C GLY A 106 -26.99 -0.14 -2.08
N SER A 107 -26.33 0.95 -2.45
CA SER A 107 -26.95 2.07 -3.17
C SER A 107 -27.49 1.64 -4.54
N ASP A 108 -26.73 0.86 -5.29
CA ASP A 108 -27.11 0.41 -6.63
C ASP A 108 -28.30 -0.57 -6.60
N ILE A 109 -28.34 -1.46 -5.59
CA ILE A 109 -29.49 -2.34 -5.35
C ILE A 109 -30.74 -1.52 -5.04
N LEU A 110 -30.64 -0.51 -4.16
CA LEU A 110 -31.78 0.34 -3.81
C LEU A 110 -32.33 1.08 -5.03
N LYS A 111 -31.46 1.63 -5.89
CA LYS A 111 -31.87 2.25 -7.17
C LYS A 111 -32.62 1.26 -8.06
N THR A 112 -32.06 0.06 -8.20
CA THR A 112 -32.67 -1.00 -9.02
C THR A 112 -34.07 -1.36 -8.51
N ILE A 113 -34.26 -1.48 -7.19
CA ILE A 113 -35.56 -1.77 -6.58
C ILE A 113 -36.56 -0.63 -6.82
N MET A 114 -36.13 0.63 -6.73
CA MET A 114 -36.99 1.79 -6.98
C MET A 114 -37.42 1.92 -8.46
N GLU A 115 -36.60 1.43 -9.40
CA GLU A 115 -36.93 1.44 -10.84
C GLU A 115 -37.92 0.34 -11.24
N VAL A 116 -38.16 -0.67 -10.38
CA VAL A 116 -39.16 -1.70 -10.65
C VAL A 116 -40.56 -1.08 -10.58
N SER A 117 -41.21 -0.95 -11.74
CA SER A 117 -42.62 -0.58 -11.84
C SER A 117 -43.49 -1.60 -11.12
N TYR A 118 -44.42 -1.13 -10.28
CA TYR A 118 -45.46 -1.96 -9.69
C TYR A 118 -46.21 -2.72 -10.79
N TYR A 119 -45.97 -4.03 -10.94
CA TYR A 119 -46.91 -4.86 -11.68
C TYR A 119 -48.21 -4.85 -10.90
N CYS A 120 -49.23 -4.28 -11.53
CA CYS A 120 -50.57 -4.10 -11.01
C CYS A 120 -51.24 -5.46 -10.77
N PHE A 121 -50.89 -6.14 -9.66
CA PHE A 121 -51.66 -7.23 -9.06
C PHE A 121 -51.12 -7.51 -7.64
N CYS A 122 -51.29 -6.56 -6.72
CA CYS A 122 -51.23 -6.85 -5.29
C CYS A 122 -52.66 -6.75 -4.73
N PRO A 123 -53.46 -7.83 -4.80
CA PRO A 123 -54.79 -7.84 -4.21
C PRO A 123 -54.61 -7.89 -2.70
N TYR A 124 -54.93 -6.79 -2.02
CA TYR A 124 -55.19 -6.80 -0.58
C TYR A 124 -56.30 -7.83 -0.30
N LYS A 125 -56.01 -8.79 0.57
CA LYS A 125 -56.99 -9.74 1.10
C LYS A 125 -57.31 -9.38 2.54
#